data_AF-A0AAI8YSN0-F1
#
_entry.id   AF-A0AAI8YSN0-F1
#
_cell.length_a   1.000
_cell.length_b   1.000
_cell.length_c   1.000
_cell.angle_alpha   90.00
_cell.angle_beta   90.00
_cell.angle_gamma   90.00
#
_symmetry.space_group_name_H-M   'P 1'
#
loop_
_entity.id
_entity.type
_entity.pdbx_description
1 polymer ?
#
loop_
_entity_poly.entity_id
_entity_poly.type
_entity_poly.pdbx_seq_one_letter_code
_entity_poly.pdbx_strand_id
1 'polypeptide(L)'
;MERNTSMLFLLTTIWLSLCRAQSLLQGSNGSAVPIWALADRIQGGSSNICNKTFADANATGMFNINPNVAQGPQSGQPDNHSGKTQDALVAVTIDNSGFSNTSNSSSSYSLWYNTNGANYSSDFALGYDVCVVAGLILNYNTQLRGQNDDGTCSSALDTPCINALNSRAEQYATWLSTPSPGPNSNLTNTSLPSLCRTLATQVASNIPDECSYFIQRDSIGIGWPLTSYGSAYETALFPSCTLNGTWQNTVGFFANASQAVYTAWVQSVTPVIGIWMPVIGNGANVGSTISIGSVVSQLLCGHVNTIKRDSFTPAAAPSPTAVKYNSTSNANNGAAAGSSSSQGDGGLSGGAIAGVVVGVVLGVLLLAGLILGLLWRKRNQQKKSKGPEQEFAEVDGTDKRFELTPEGGIKQLPANEREGGKPGAPMGELAGANPPELEGEKAQVRGELEGDHRQPPVELPGSSPDEKR
;
A
#
# COMPACT_ATOMS: atom_id res chain seq x y z
N MET A 1 -20.77 11.65 48.33
CA MET A 1 -20.37 12.61 47.29
C MET A 1 -19.19 12.12 46.42
N GLU A 2 -18.34 11.22 46.89
CA GLU A 2 -17.16 10.74 46.12
C GLU A 2 -17.45 9.82 44.91
N ARG A 3 -18.63 9.18 44.85
CA ARG A 3 -18.97 8.31 43.69
C ARG A 3 -19.26 9.08 42.39
N ASN A 4 -19.66 10.35 42.49
CA ASN A 4 -20.03 11.15 41.30
C ASN A 4 -18.82 11.82 40.62
N THR A 5 -17.72 12.05 41.36
CA THR A 5 -16.51 12.65 40.79
C THR A 5 -15.72 11.65 39.93
N SER A 6 -15.63 10.38 40.32
CA SER A 6 -14.97 9.35 39.50
C SER A 6 -15.69 9.11 38.16
N MET A 7 -17.03 9.18 38.14
CA MET A 7 -17.79 8.97 36.90
C MET A 7 -17.62 10.15 35.91
N LEU A 8 -17.48 11.38 36.42
CA LEU A 8 -17.25 12.57 35.61
C LEU A 8 -15.83 12.59 34.99
N PHE A 9 -14.81 12.11 35.72
CA PHE A 9 -13.43 11.98 35.19
C PHE A 9 -13.31 10.89 34.12
N LEU A 10 -14.03 9.78 34.27
CA LEU A 10 -14.11 8.74 33.23
C LEU A 10 -14.82 9.23 31.96
N LEU A 11 -15.92 9.97 32.11
CA LEU A 11 -16.65 10.52 30.95
C LEU A 11 -15.83 11.56 30.18
N THR A 12 -15.12 12.44 30.87
CA THR A 12 -14.27 13.47 30.24
C THR A 12 -13.07 12.86 29.52
N THR A 13 -12.40 11.85 30.10
CA THR A 13 -11.28 11.15 29.45
C THR A 13 -11.70 10.35 28.22
N ILE A 14 -12.88 9.72 28.24
CA ILE A 14 -13.47 9.06 27.06
C ILE A 14 -13.77 10.10 25.96
N TRP A 15 -14.37 11.23 26.31
CA TRP A 15 -14.66 12.29 25.34
C TRP A 15 -13.40 12.91 24.72
N LEU A 16 -12.37 13.18 25.52
CA LEU A 16 -11.10 13.74 25.05
C LEU A 16 -10.34 12.77 24.13
N SER A 17 -10.40 11.47 24.39
CA SER A 17 -9.77 10.45 23.54
C SER A 17 -10.53 10.27 22.22
N LEU A 18 -11.87 10.31 22.23
CA LEU A 18 -12.68 10.33 21.00
C LEU A 18 -12.39 11.56 20.14
N CYS A 19 -12.37 12.76 20.72
CA CYS A 19 -12.05 13.99 19.99
C CYS A 19 -10.66 13.94 19.36
N ARG A 20 -9.67 13.36 20.05
CA ARG A 20 -8.31 13.22 19.50
C ARG A 20 -8.23 12.23 18.35
N ALA A 21 -8.86 11.06 18.46
CA ALA A 21 -8.88 10.09 17.36
C ALA A 21 -9.62 10.62 16.14
N GLN A 22 -10.77 11.27 16.35
CA GLN A 22 -11.51 11.94 15.28
C GLN A 22 -10.71 13.07 14.64
N SER A 23 -9.98 13.87 15.41
CA SER A 23 -9.09 14.91 14.85
C SER A 23 -7.87 14.37 14.12
N LEU A 24 -7.44 13.14 14.44
CA LEU A 24 -6.37 12.46 13.72
C LEU A 24 -6.85 11.84 12.42
N LEU A 25 -8.15 11.53 12.30
CA LEU A 25 -8.74 11.07 11.04
C LEU A 25 -9.27 12.23 10.20
N GLN A 26 -9.86 13.25 10.83
CA GLN A 26 -10.28 14.49 10.20
C GLN A 26 -9.11 15.44 10.17
N GLY A 27 -8.34 15.41 9.07
CA GLY A 27 -7.43 16.50 8.72
C GLY A 27 -8.15 17.85 8.75
N SER A 28 -7.39 18.94 8.73
CA SER A 28 -7.88 20.31 8.99
C SER A 28 -9.08 20.77 8.14
N ASN A 29 -9.39 20.06 7.04
CA ASN A 29 -10.50 20.35 6.13
C ASN A 29 -11.51 19.19 5.98
N GLY A 30 -11.56 18.24 6.93
CA GLY A 30 -12.38 17.03 6.82
C GLY A 30 -11.80 15.96 5.89
N SER A 31 -10.57 16.15 5.41
CA SER A 31 -9.81 15.12 4.68
C SER A 31 -9.49 13.96 5.61
N ALA A 32 -9.60 12.71 5.14
CA ALA A 32 -9.05 11.59 5.91
C ALA A 32 -7.53 11.77 6.01
N VAL A 33 -6.95 11.55 7.19
CA VAL A 33 -5.50 11.32 7.27
C VAL A 33 -5.22 9.92 6.73
N PRO A 34 -4.38 9.79 5.69
CA PRO A 34 -4.07 8.49 5.13
C PRO A 34 -3.39 7.59 6.16
N ILE A 35 -3.62 6.28 6.05
CA ILE A 35 -3.00 5.25 6.90
C ILE A 35 -1.48 5.45 7.00
N TRP A 36 -0.83 5.75 5.88
CA TRP A 36 0.62 5.96 5.83
C TRP A 36 1.08 7.30 6.39
N ALA A 37 0.23 8.33 6.47
CA ALA A 37 0.59 9.58 7.15
C ALA A 37 0.66 9.40 8.67
N LEU A 38 0.00 8.36 9.21
CA LEU A 38 0.17 7.94 10.59
C LEU A 38 1.39 7.05 10.80
N ALA A 39 1.97 6.53 9.72
CA ALA A 39 3.12 5.64 9.79
C ALA A 39 4.41 6.44 10.00
N ASP A 40 5.22 6.03 10.98
CA ASP A 40 6.60 6.51 11.13
C ASP A 40 7.55 5.83 10.12
N ARG A 41 7.17 4.64 9.65
CA ARG A 41 7.97 3.80 8.76
C ARG A 41 7.06 2.90 7.92
N ILE A 42 7.43 2.70 6.66
CA ILE A 42 6.78 1.78 5.73
C ILE A 42 7.84 0.80 5.24
N GLN A 43 7.57 -0.51 5.32
CA GLN A 43 8.50 -1.56 4.88
C GLN A 43 7.75 -2.69 4.21
N GLY A 44 8.26 -3.16 3.06
CA GLY A 44 7.83 -4.44 2.49
C GLY A 44 8.38 -5.61 3.31
N GLY A 45 7.61 -6.68 3.43
CA GLY A 45 8.08 -7.93 4.04
C GLY A 45 8.36 -7.87 5.53
N SER A 46 7.71 -6.94 6.22
CA SER A 46 7.96 -6.66 7.63
C SER A 46 6.64 -6.46 8.36
N SER A 47 6.50 -7.10 9.51
CA SER A 47 5.35 -6.99 10.40
C SER A 47 5.76 -7.44 11.81
N ASN A 48 5.08 -6.94 12.84
CA ASN A 48 5.30 -7.43 14.21
C ASN A 48 4.79 -8.87 14.41
N ILE A 49 4.02 -9.38 13.45
CA ILE A 49 3.46 -10.73 13.46
C ILE A 49 4.02 -11.62 12.34
N CYS A 50 5.20 -11.31 11.81
CA CYS A 50 5.93 -12.26 10.97
C CYS A 50 6.15 -13.60 11.69
N ASN A 51 5.94 -14.70 10.98
CA ASN A 51 6.04 -16.08 11.46
C ASN A 51 5.11 -16.40 12.64
N LYS A 52 3.97 -15.70 12.73
CA LYS A 52 2.91 -15.93 13.70
C LYS A 52 1.60 -16.36 13.01
N THR A 53 0.47 -16.30 13.71
CA THR A 53 -0.87 -16.63 13.20
C THR A 53 -1.80 -15.43 13.27
N PHE A 54 -2.95 -15.50 12.60
CA PHE A 54 -3.99 -14.46 12.73
C PHE A 54 -4.49 -14.28 14.17
N ALA A 55 -4.40 -15.32 15.01
CA ALA A 55 -4.78 -15.22 16.42
C ALA A 55 -3.83 -14.34 17.23
N ASP A 56 -2.63 -14.04 16.72
CA ASP A 56 -1.66 -13.16 17.35
C ASP A 56 -1.94 -11.68 17.04
N ALA A 57 -2.66 -11.38 15.97
CA ALA A 57 -3.08 -10.02 15.65
C ALA A 57 -4.16 -9.52 16.63
N ASN A 58 -4.15 -8.23 16.93
CA ASN A 58 -5.22 -7.60 17.71
C ASN A 58 -6.50 -7.43 16.89
N ALA A 59 -6.37 -7.25 15.57
CA ALA A 59 -7.50 -7.15 14.68
C ALA A 59 -7.15 -7.66 13.28
N THR A 60 -8.15 -8.20 12.58
CA THR A 60 -8.00 -8.84 11.27
C THR A 60 -9.17 -8.51 10.35
N GLY A 61 -8.93 -8.61 9.05
CA GLY A 61 -9.96 -8.74 8.03
C GLY A 61 -9.41 -9.51 6.84
N MET A 62 -10.25 -10.29 6.18
CA MET A 62 -9.86 -11.16 5.07
C MET A 62 -10.88 -11.00 3.95
N PHE A 63 -10.38 -10.90 2.73
CA PHE A 63 -11.16 -10.60 1.53
C PHE A 63 -10.67 -11.47 0.38
N ASN A 64 -11.59 -11.84 -0.48
CA ASN A 64 -11.32 -12.67 -1.64
C ASN A 64 -11.16 -11.81 -2.89
N ILE A 65 -10.17 -12.17 -3.69
CA ILE A 65 -9.97 -11.68 -5.04
C ILE A 65 -10.06 -12.90 -5.96
N ASN A 66 -11.10 -12.91 -6.79
CA ASN A 66 -11.25 -13.89 -7.85
C ASN A 66 -11.58 -13.15 -9.14
N PRO A 67 -10.56 -12.72 -9.90
CA PRO A 67 -10.82 -12.10 -11.19
C PRO A 67 -11.24 -13.20 -12.15
N ASN A 68 -12.21 -12.90 -13.00
CA ASN A 68 -12.57 -13.80 -14.08
C ASN A 68 -11.55 -13.69 -15.22
N VAL A 69 -10.33 -14.21 -15.01
CA VAL A 69 -9.35 -14.38 -16.09
C VAL A 69 -9.42 -15.80 -16.59
N ALA A 70 -9.66 -15.96 -17.90
CA ALA A 70 -9.65 -17.27 -18.54
C ALA A 70 -8.25 -17.90 -18.37
N GLN A 71 -8.16 -18.86 -17.45
CA GLN A 71 -6.95 -19.68 -17.29
C GLN A 71 -7.11 -20.96 -18.08
N GLY A 72 -6.02 -21.39 -18.71
CA GLY A 72 -5.91 -22.75 -19.20
C GLY A 72 -5.58 -23.73 -18.08
N PRO A 73 -5.49 -25.03 -18.39
CA PRO A 73 -5.26 -26.11 -17.42
C PRO A 73 -4.06 -25.91 -16.50
N GLN A 74 -4.35 -25.73 -15.20
CA GLN A 74 -3.37 -25.71 -14.13
C GLN A 74 -3.24 -27.10 -13.47
N SER A 75 -2.00 -27.55 -13.27
CA SER A 75 -1.70 -28.74 -12.48
C SER A 75 -2.14 -28.53 -11.03
N GLY A 76 -2.97 -29.43 -10.50
CA GLY A 76 -3.51 -29.33 -9.13
C GLY A 76 -4.88 -28.63 -9.01
N GLN A 77 -5.48 -28.19 -10.12
CA GLN A 77 -6.88 -27.76 -10.16
C GLN A 77 -7.75 -28.82 -10.87
N PRO A 78 -8.47 -29.68 -10.12
CA PRO A 78 -9.28 -30.74 -10.73
C PRO A 78 -10.44 -30.19 -11.58
N ASP A 79 -10.91 -28.96 -11.31
CA ASP A 79 -12.06 -28.34 -11.98
C ASP A 79 -11.67 -27.15 -12.89
N ASN A 80 -10.63 -27.29 -13.71
CA ASN A 80 -10.20 -26.26 -14.65
C ASN A 80 -11.21 -25.94 -15.79
N HIS A 81 -12.41 -26.53 -15.79
CA HIS A 81 -13.40 -26.27 -16.84
C HIS A 81 -14.12 -24.92 -16.69
N SER A 82 -14.01 -24.23 -15.55
CA SER A 82 -14.71 -22.95 -15.32
C SER A 82 -13.98 -21.72 -15.85
N GLY A 83 -12.72 -21.84 -16.27
CA GLY A 83 -11.89 -20.70 -16.72
C GLY A 83 -11.70 -19.63 -15.64
N LYS A 84 -11.72 -20.00 -14.35
CA LYS A 84 -11.52 -19.09 -13.21
C LYS A 84 -10.20 -19.39 -12.54
N THR A 85 -9.58 -18.38 -11.94
CA THR A 85 -8.39 -18.57 -11.11
C THR A 85 -8.78 -19.25 -9.81
N GLN A 86 -7.80 -19.86 -9.15
CA GLN A 86 -7.95 -20.06 -7.70
C GLN A 86 -8.15 -18.71 -7.03
N ASP A 87 -9.04 -18.69 -6.05
CA ASP A 87 -9.28 -17.54 -5.19
C ASP A 87 -7.96 -17.10 -4.54
N ALA A 88 -7.54 -15.88 -4.84
CA ALA A 88 -6.48 -15.23 -4.11
C ALA A 88 -7.07 -14.48 -2.92
N LEU A 89 -6.36 -14.43 -1.80
CA LEU A 89 -6.87 -13.82 -0.60
C LEU A 89 -5.99 -12.63 -0.20
N VAL A 90 -6.63 -11.56 0.21
CA VAL A 90 -5.98 -10.41 0.85
C VAL A 90 -6.44 -10.34 2.29
N ALA A 91 -5.50 -10.10 3.19
CA ALA A 91 -5.82 -9.85 4.58
C ALA A 91 -5.17 -8.57 5.08
N VAL A 92 -5.88 -7.91 6.00
CA VAL A 92 -5.40 -6.78 6.77
C VAL A 92 -5.25 -7.24 8.20
N THR A 93 -4.15 -6.89 8.86
CA THR A 93 -3.96 -7.14 10.29
C THR A 93 -3.46 -5.90 11.00
N ILE A 94 -3.85 -5.77 12.27
CA ILE A 94 -3.26 -4.80 13.19
C ILE A 94 -2.65 -5.56 14.35
N ASP A 95 -1.39 -5.25 14.63
CA ASP A 95 -0.70 -5.65 15.86
C ASP A 95 -0.29 -4.40 16.64
N ASN A 96 -0.52 -4.45 17.94
CA ASN A 96 -0.19 -3.41 18.90
C ASN A 96 0.16 -4.11 20.22
N SER A 97 1.44 -4.05 20.58
CA SER A 97 1.97 -4.71 21.80
C SER A 97 1.53 -4.07 23.12
N GLY A 98 0.64 -3.07 23.08
CA GLY A 98 0.00 -2.45 24.23
C GLY A 98 0.28 -0.95 24.34
N PHE A 99 -0.70 -0.19 24.82
CA PHE A 99 -0.63 1.28 24.92
C PHE A 99 0.26 1.79 26.06
N SER A 100 0.69 0.90 26.97
CA SER A 100 1.55 1.26 28.10
C SER A 100 3.03 1.35 27.73
N ASN A 101 3.43 0.79 26.57
CA ASN A 101 4.80 0.83 26.10
C ASN A 101 4.95 1.90 25.02
N THR A 102 5.44 3.08 25.42
CA THR A 102 5.68 4.22 24.53
C THR A 102 6.97 4.10 23.73
N SER A 103 7.65 2.95 23.71
CA SER A 103 8.78 2.75 22.81
C SER A 103 8.32 2.89 21.36
N ASN A 104 9.04 3.68 20.57
CA ASN A 104 8.70 4.00 19.18
C ASN A 104 8.54 2.73 18.32
N SER A 105 7.53 2.71 17.44
CA SER A 105 7.26 1.65 16.44
C SER A 105 6.75 0.28 16.96
N SER A 106 6.00 0.26 18.06
CA SER A 106 5.43 -0.96 18.65
C SER A 106 4.10 -1.43 18.06
N SER A 107 3.53 -0.70 17.10
CA SER A 107 2.33 -1.10 16.36
C SER A 107 2.59 -1.25 14.86
N SER A 108 1.92 -2.22 14.23
CA SER A 108 1.97 -2.43 12.80
C SER A 108 0.57 -2.65 12.20
N TYR A 109 0.30 -1.99 11.08
CA TYR A 109 -0.80 -2.30 10.15
C TYR A 109 -0.18 -3.02 8.96
N SER A 110 -0.64 -4.22 8.64
CA SER A 110 -0.01 -5.05 7.62
C SER A 110 -1.03 -5.55 6.61
N LEU A 111 -0.63 -5.52 5.35
CA LEU A 111 -1.34 -6.14 4.24
C LEU A 111 -0.66 -7.48 3.93
N TRP A 112 -1.46 -8.51 3.74
CA TRP A 112 -1.03 -9.87 3.48
C TRP A 112 -1.70 -10.40 2.24
N TYR A 113 -1.01 -11.29 1.55
CA TYR A 113 -1.53 -11.98 0.39
C TYR A 113 -1.38 -13.48 0.56
N ASN A 114 -2.36 -14.25 0.11
CA ASN A 114 -2.28 -15.69 0.03
C ASN A 114 -2.75 -16.13 -1.35
N THR A 115 -1.89 -16.89 -2.00
CA THR A 115 -2.09 -17.40 -3.35
C THR A 115 -3.02 -18.61 -3.39
N ASN A 116 -3.43 -19.11 -2.22
CA ASN A 116 -4.20 -20.33 -2.01
C ASN A 116 -3.56 -21.58 -2.64
N GLY A 117 -2.23 -21.59 -2.74
CA GLY A 117 -1.47 -22.66 -3.38
C GLY A 117 -1.24 -22.47 -4.87
N ALA A 118 -1.80 -21.43 -5.50
CA ALA A 118 -1.42 -21.07 -6.86
C ALA A 118 0.07 -20.71 -6.90
N ASN A 119 0.77 -21.28 -7.87
CA ASN A 119 2.22 -21.11 -8.01
C ASN A 119 2.53 -19.84 -8.82
N TYR A 120 2.68 -18.71 -8.13
CA TYR A 120 3.12 -17.45 -8.73
C TYR A 120 4.64 -17.35 -8.93
N SER A 121 5.40 -18.42 -8.61
CA SER A 121 6.87 -18.42 -8.61
C SER A 121 7.51 -19.17 -9.79
N SER A 122 6.73 -19.95 -10.55
CA SER A 122 7.24 -20.72 -11.69
C SER A 122 7.03 -19.99 -13.01
N ASP A 123 8.15 -19.60 -13.64
CA ASP A 123 8.34 -19.10 -15.01
C ASP A 123 7.17 -19.43 -15.94
N PHE A 124 6.18 -18.52 -16.00
CA PHE A 124 5.11 -18.52 -17.01
C PHE A 124 4.07 -19.64 -16.94
N ALA A 125 4.12 -20.53 -15.94
CA ALA A 125 3.15 -21.62 -15.82
C ALA A 125 1.70 -21.13 -15.60
N LEU A 126 1.54 -19.93 -15.01
CA LEU A 126 0.23 -19.31 -14.84
C LEU A 126 -0.31 -18.69 -16.14
N GLY A 127 0.56 -18.33 -17.10
CA GLY A 127 0.15 -17.62 -18.31
C GLY A 127 -0.16 -16.13 -18.12
N TYR A 128 0.13 -15.55 -16.94
CA TYR A 128 0.00 -14.11 -16.71
C TYR A 128 0.94 -13.62 -15.60
N ASP A 129 1.19 -12.30 -15.60
CA ASP A 129 1.84 -11.56 -14.52
C ASP A 129 0.81 -10.81 -13.68
N VAL A 130 1.12 -10.55 -12.41
CA VAL A 130 0.19 -9.83 -11.52
C VAL A 130 0.90 -8.71 -10.78
N CYS A 131 0.38 -7.49 -10.95
CA CYS A 131 0.68 -6.35 -10.10
C CYS A 131 -0.43 -6.12 -9.09
N VAL A 132 -0.07 -5.67 -7.90
CA VAL A 132 -0.99 -5.11 -6.93
C VAL A 132 -0.63 -3.66 -6.69
N VAL A 133 -1.65 -2.81 -6.68
CA VAL A 133 -1.55 -1.38 -6.42
C VAL A 133 -2.36 -1.06 -5.16
N ALA A 134 -1.76 -0.38 -4.21
CA ALA A 134 -2.42 0.18 -3.03
C ALA A 134 -2.07 1.67 -2.88
N GLY A 135 -2.48 2.30 -1.78
CA GLY A 135 -2.11 3.68 -1.49
C GLY A 135 -3.01 4.73 -2.16
N LEU A 136 -4.25 4.37 -2.48
CA LEU A 136 -5.32 5.32 -2.81
C LEU A 136 -5.89 5.90 -1.50
N ILE A 137 -5.93 7.23 -1.39
CA ILE A 137 -6.46 7.89 -0.19
C ILE A 137 -7.96 8.06 -0.32
N LEU A 138 -8.75 7.27 0.41
CA LEU A 138 -10.17 7.57 0.54
C LEU A 138 -10.37 8.81 1.43
N ASN A 139 -11.34 9.67 1.10
CA ASN A 139 -11.74 10.75 2.00
C ASN A 139 -12.39 10.18 3.28
N TYR A 140 -12.57 11.01 4.32
CA TYR A 140 -13.06 10.54 5.61
C TYR A 140 -14.47 9.94 5.53
N ASN A 141 -15.38 10.56 4.79
CA ASN A 141 -16.74 10.05 4.62
C ASN A 141 -16.77 8.69 3.90
N THR A 142 -15.90 8.49 2.91
CA THR A 142 -15.72 7.23 2.18
C THR A 142 -15.17 6.14 3.10
N GLN A 143 -14.21 6.48 3.98
CA GLN A 143 -13.72 5.57 5.03
C GLN A 143 -14.87 5.09 5.93
N LEU A 144 -15.73 6.02 6.39
CA LEU A 144 -16.89 5.69 7.22
C LEU A 144 -17.91 4.79 6.49
N ARG A 145 -18.10 4.99 5.19
CA ARG A 145 -18.99 4.16 4.38
C ARG A 145 -18.46 2.72 4.23
N GLY A 146 -17.15 2.57 4.08
CA GLY A 146 -16.52 1.26 3.88
C GLY A 146 -16.34 0.42 5.14
N GLN A 147 -16.78 0.89 6.32
CA GLN A 147 -16.63 0.13 7.58
C GLN A 147 -17.37 -1.21 7.57
N ASN A 148 -18.44 -1.31 6.77
CA ASN A 148 -19.25 -2.52 6.61
C ASN A 148 -19.15 -3.09 5.18
N ASP A 149 -18.08 -2.73 4.46
CA ASP A 149 -17.85 -3.26 3.11
C ASP A 149 -17.57 -4.77 3.18
N ASP A 150 -17.97 -5.52 2.17
CA ASP A 150 -17.73 -6.96 2.10
C ASP A 150 -16.40 -7.31 1.40
N GLY A 151 -15.61 -6.28 1.07
CA GLY A 151 -14.37 -6.38 0.32
C GLY A 151 -14.52 -5.95 -1.14
N THR A 152 -15.74 -5.79 -1.65
CA THR A 152 -15.99 -5.41 -3.06
C THR A 152 -15.81 -3.91 -3.34
N CYS A 153 -15.57 -3.10 -2.31
CA CYS A 153 -15.64 -1.63 -2.32
C CYS A 153 -17.01 -1.03 -2.62
N SER A 154 -18.07 -1.83 -2.79
CA SER A 154 -19.39 -1.32 -3.21
C SER A 154 -20.12 -0.50 -2.15
N SER A 155 -19.75 -0.65 -0.87
CA SER A 155 -20.27 0.20 0.21
C SER A 155 -19.49 1.51 0.28
N ALA A 156 -18.16 1.45 0.10
CA ALA A 156 -17.27 2.61 0.14
C ALA A 156 -17.42 3.51 -1.09
N LEU A 157 -17.41 2.93 -2.29
CA LEU A 157 -17.38 3.59 -3.60
C LEU A 157 -18.66 3.26 -4.37
N ASP A 158 -18.99 4.07 -5.38
CA ASP A 158 -20.07 3.73 -6.30
C ASP A 158 -19.58 2.92 -7.51
N THR A 159 -20.51 2.26 -8.20
CA THR A 159 -20.20 1.44 -9.37
C THR A 159 -19.48 2.23 -10.49
N PRO A 160 -19.86 3.48 -10.83
CA PRO A 160 -19.11 4.28 -11.80
C PRO A 160 -17.64 4.46 -11.42
N CYS A 161 -17.34 4.83 -10.17
CA CYS A 161 -15.96 4.99 -9.72
C CYS A 161 -15.18 3.66 -9.75
N ILE A 162 -15.77 2.57 -9.25
CA ILE A 162 -15.13 1.24 -9.26
C ILE A 162 -14.78 0.83 -10.70
N ASN A 163 -15.73 0.96 -11.62
CA ASN A 163 -15.54 0.62 -13.04
C ASN A 163 -14.47 1.52 -13.69
N ALA A 164 -14.49 2.82 -13.41
CA ALA A 164 -13.52 3.76 -13.95
C ALA A 164 -12.10 3.47 -13.46
N LEU A 165 -11.92 3.12 -12.18
CA LEU A 165 -10.62 2.71 -11.63
C LEU A 165 -10.08 1.44 -12.30
N ASN A 166 -10.91 0.40 -12.40
CA ASN A 166 -10.51 -0.85 -13.04
C ASN A 166 -10.14 -0.62 -14.51
N SER A 167 -10.99 0.09 -15.26
CA SER A 167 -10.75 0.40 -16.68
C SER A 167 -9.47 1.22 -16.89
N ARG A 168 -9.20 2.17 -16.01
CA ARG A 168 -7.98 2.99 -16.05
C ARG A 168 -6.73 2.18 -15.74
N ALA A 169 -6.80 1.30 -14.74
CA ALA A 169 -5.73 0.37 -14.40
C ALA A 169 -5.44 -0.59 -15.57
N GLU A 170 -6.47 -1.16 -16.19
CA GLU A 170 -6.37 -2.02 -17.38
C GLU A 170 -5.75 -1.28 -18.57
N GLN A 171 -6.17 -0.04 -18.81
CA GLN A 171 -5.61 0.79 -19.89
C GLN A 171 -4.11 1.03 -19.69
N TYR A 172 -3.68 1.43 -18.50
CA TYR A 172 -2.27 1.67 -18.22
C TYR A 172 -1.43 0.40 -18.28
N ALA A 173 -1.92 -0.70 -17.71
CA ALA A 173 -1.23 -1.97 -17.78
C ALA A 173 -1.14 -2.47 -19.23
N THR A 174 -2.20 -2.33 -20.04
CA THR A 174 -2.16 -2.68 -21.47
C THR A 174 -1.11 -1.86 -22.20
N TRP A 175 -1.06 -0.55 -21.97
CA TRP A 175 -0.05 0.33 -22.57
C TRP A 175 1.37 -0.06 -22.18
N LEU A 176 1.59 -0.40 -20.90
CA LEU A 176 2.89 -0.84 -20.39
C LEU A 176 3.27 -2.24 -20.86
N SER A 177 2.31 -3.12 -21.13
CA SER A 177 2.55 -4.51 -21.54
C SER A 177 2.58 -4.69 -23.06
N THR A 178 2.07 -3.75 -23.85
CA THR A 178 2.17 -3.83 -25.32
C THR A 178 3.64 -3.69 -25.75
N PRO A 179 4.22 -4.69 -26.42
CA PRO A 179 5.59 -4.57 -26.93
C PRO A 179 5.64 -3.43 -27.93
N SER A 180 6.43 -2.39 -27.63
CA SER A 180 6.79 -1.39 -28.63
C SER A 180 7.44 -2.13 -29.82
N PRO A 181 7.03 -1.87 -31.07
CA PRO A 181 7.56 -2.57 -32.24
C PRO A 181 9.04 -2.21 -32.42
N GLY A 182 9.91 -3.04 -31.85
CA GLY A 182 11.35 -2.94 -31.92
C GLY A 182 12.01 -4.09 -31.15
N PRO A 183 13.26 -4.46 -31.49
CA PRO A 183 13.99 -5.60 -30.89
C PRO A 183 14.29 -5.45 -29.38
N ASN A 184 13.83 -4.36 -28.76
CA ASN A 184 14.03 -4.00 -27.37
C ASN A 184 12.69 -3.80 -26.65
N SER A 185 11.71 -4.69 -26.83
CA SER A 185 10.61 -4.82 -25.86
C SER A 185 11.26 -5.12 -24.49
N ASN A 186 11.53 -4.06 -23.74
CA ASN A 186 12.50 -4.01 -22.63
C ASN A 186 11.91 -4.58 -21.33
N LEU A 187 11.02 -5.55 -21.47
CA LEU A 187 10.35 -6.17 -20.36
C LEU A 187 10.97 -7.54 -20.13
N THR A 188 12.18 -7.52 -19.59
CA THR A 188 12.82 -8.68 -18.97
C THR A 188 12.18 -8.94 -17.60
N ASN A 189 12.37 -10.11 -17.02
CA ASN A 189 11.96 -10.44 -15.65
C ASN A 189 12.32 -9.38 -14.57
N THR A 190 13.41 -8.64 -14.76
CA THR A 190 13.85 -7.51 -13.92
C THR A 190 12.96 -6.27 -14.01
N SER A 191 12.09 -6.18 -15.02
CA SER A 191 11.26 -5.01 -15.27
C SER A 191 9.94 -5.03 -14.48
N LEU A 192 9.47 -6.19 -14.04
CA LEU A 192 8.13 -6.31 -13.45
C LEU A 192 7.96 -5.47 -12.16
N PRO A 193 8.90 -5.46 -11.19
CA PRO A 193 8.80 -4.54 -10.05
C PRO A 193 8.74 -3.06 -10.47
N SER A 194 9.54 -2.68 -11.47
CA SER A 194 9.54 -1.31 -12.03
C SER A 194 8.20 -0.99 -12.70
N LEU A 195 7.66 -1.93 -13.48
CA LEU A 195 6.37 -1.81 -14.15
C LEU A 195 5.24 -1.65 -13.12
N CYS A 196 5.17 -2.49 -12.08
CA CYS A 196 4.15 -2.37 -11.05
C CYS A 196 4.23 -1.02 -10.32
N ARG A 197 5.44 -0.53 -10.04
CA ARG A 197 5.64 0.80 -9.45
C ARG A 197 5.17 1.91 -10.38
N THR A 198 5.54 1.86 -11.66
CA THR A 198 5.07 2.83 -12.67
C THR A 198 3.55 2.81 -12.79
N LEU A 199 2.96 1.62 -12.85
CA LEU A 199 1.51 1.41 -12.92
C LEU A 199 0.82 2.03 -11.70
N ALA A 200 1.33 1.79 -10.49
CA ALA A 200 0.78 2.38 -9.28
C ALA A 200 0.85 3.91 -9.28
N THR A 201 1.97 4.49 -9.71
CA THR A 201 2.11 5.94 -9.87
C THR A 201 1.10 6.49 -10.89
N GLN A 202 0.91 5.81 -12.03
CA GLN A 202 -0.04 6.24 -13.06
C GLN A 202 -1.48 6.18 -12.57
N VAL A 203 -1.87 5.10 -11.90
CA VAL A 203 -3.22 4.95 -11.32
C VAL A 203 -3.47 6.02 -10.25
N ALA A 204 -2.52 6.22 -9.33
CA ALA A 204 -2.69 7.20 -8.24
C ALA A 204 -2.67 8.66 -8.72
N SER A 205 -1.89 8.98 -9.76
CA SER A 205 -1.80 10.35 -10.30
C SER A 205 -2.95 10.72 -11.23
N ASN A 206 -3.70 9.73 -11.72
CA ASN A 206 -4.75 9.93 -12.73
C ASN A 206 -6.08 9.31 -12.27
N ILE A 207 -6.50 9.68 -11.05
CA ILE A 207 -7.80 9.28 -10.50
C ILE A 207 -8.93 9.75 -11.44
N PRO A 208 -9.84 8.86 -11.87
CA PRO A 208 -10.97 9.23 -12.72
C PRO A 208 -11.85 10.29 -12.06
N ASP A 209 -12.49 11.16 -12.86
CA ASP A 209 -13.34 12.23 -12.35
C ASP A 209 -14.55 11.66 -11.57
N GLU A 210 -15.04 10.48 -11.96
CA GLU A 210 -16.06 9.70 -11.26
C GLU A 210 -15.66 9.38 -9.81
N CYS A 211 -14.36 9.26 -9.55
CA CYS A 211 -13.80 8.96 -8.24
C CYS A 211 -13.37 10.19 -7.43
N SER A 212 -13.37 11.38 -8.04
CA SER A 212 -12.86 12.61 -7.41
C SER A 212 -13.58 12.98 -6.11
N TYR A 213 -14.84 12.56 -5.96
CA TYR A 213 -15.58 12.73 -4.72
C TYR A 213 -15.07 11.79 -3.63
N PHE A 214 -14.70 10.54 -3.96
CA PHE A 214 -14.38 9.51 -2.97
C PHE A 214 -12.90 9.47 -2.57
N ILE A 215 -12.00 9.81 -3.51
CA ILE A 215 -10.56 9.64 -3.41
C ILE A 215 -9.87 11.01 -3.47
N GLN A 216 -8.90 11.23 -2.59
CA GLN A 216 -8.10 12.45 -2.58
C GLN A 216 -7.06 12.41 -3.71
N ARG A 217 -6.82 13.58 -4.33
CA ARG A 217 -5.89 13.73 -5.46
C ARG A 217 -4.43 13.43 -5.11
N ASP A 218 -4.05 13.54 -3.84
CA ASP A 218 -2.67 13.37 -3.36
C ASP A 218 -2.32 11.89 -3.04
N SER A 219 -2.90 10.94 -3.78
CA SER A 219 -2.65 9.51 -3.58
C SER A 219 -1.22 9.14 -3.99
N ILE A 220 -0.57 8.23 -3.25
CA ILE A 220 0.88 7.95 -3.40
C ILE A 220 1.20 6.67 -4.19
N GLY A 221 0.20 5.86 -4.54
CA GLY A 221 0.34 4.70 -5.43
C GLY A 221 1.53 3.79 -5.11
N ILE A 222 1.34 2.79 -4.25
CA ILE A 222 2.37 1.80 -3.95
C ILE A 222 2.08 0.54 -4.77
N GLY A 223 3.00 0.19 -5.67
CA GLY A 223 2.85 -0.95 -6.58
C GLY A 223 3.92 -2.01 -6.37
N TRP A 224 3.52 -3.28 -6.42
CA TRP A 224 4.44 -4.40 -6.34
C TRP A 224 3.97 -5.61 -7.14
N PRO A 225 4.90 -6.48 -7.57
CA PRO A 225 4.55 -7.72 -8.24
C PRO A 225 4.20 -8.82 -7.24
N LEU A 226 3.20 -9.62 -7.59
CA LEU A 226 2.92 -10.89 -6.93
C LEU A 226 3.56 -12.08 -7.66
N THR A 227 3.83 -11.96 -8.95
CA THR A 227 4.61 -12.96 -9.69
C THR A 227 6.11 -12.67 -9.57
N SER A 228 6.91 -13.72 -9.36
CA SER A 228 8.38 -13.64 -9.37
C SER A 228 8.92 -14.53 -10.48
N TYR A 229 10.06 -14.14 -11.06
CA TYR A 229 10.86 -15.02 -11.89
C TYR A 229 12.00 -15.60 -11.06
N GLY A 230 11.90 -16.81 -10.53
CA GLY A 230 12.99 -17.42 -9.74
C GLY A 230 13.24 -16.80 -8.36
N SER A 231 14.32 -17.25 -7.69
CA SER A 231 14.57 -17.08 -6.25
C SER A 231 15.17 -15.73 -5.81
N ALA A 232 15.50 -14.85 -6.76
CA ALA A 232 16.35 -13.68 -6.50
C ALA A 232 15.62 -12.32 -6.51
N TYR A 233 14.29 -12.27 -6.66
CA TYR A 233 13.60 -11.01 -6.93
C TYR A 233 12.73 -10.51 -5.78
N GLU A 234 12.74 -9.19 -5.63
CA GLU A 234 11.87 -8.39 -4.75
C GLU A 234 10.40 -8.49 -5.22
N THR A 235 9.79 -9.65 -5.06
CA THR A 235 8.33 -9.71 -5.02
C THR A 235 7.85 -9.21 -3.68
N ALA A 236 6.61 -8.72 -3.63
CA ALA A 236 5.96 -8.49 -2.35
C ALA A 236 5.64 -9.78 -1.59
N LEU A 237 5.95 -10.92 -2.18
CA LEU A 237 5.84 -12.21 -1.54
C LEU A 237 7.14 -12.47 -0.77
N PHE A 238 7.38 -11.70 0.28
CA PHE A 238 8.59 -11.85 1.09
C PHE A 238 8.52 -13.17 1.88
N PRO A 239 9.25 -14.22 1.49
CA PRO A 239 9.07 -15.55 2.08
C PRO A 239 9.58 -15.61 3.53
N SER A 240 10.38 -14.61 3.96
CA SER A 240 10.90 -14.48 5.32
C SER A 240 9.87 -13.99 6.33
N CYS A 241 8.77 -13.36 5.88
CA CYS A 241 7.71 -12.85 6.74
C CYS A 241 6.36 -13.45 6.32
N THR A 242 6.03 -14.57 6.95
CA THR A 242 4.76 -15.28 6.69
C THR A 242 3.77 -15.13 7.84
N LEU A 243 2.48 -15.33 7.58
CA LEU A 243 1.44 -15.46 8.60
C LEU A 243 0.68 -16.76 8.36
N ASN A 244 0.50 -17.56 9.41
CA ASN A 244 -0.06 -18.91 9.34
C ASN A 244 0.66 -19.81 8.28
N GLY A 245 1.96 -19.57 8.07
CA GLY A 245 2.83 -20.27 7.12
C GLY A 245 2.52 -20.12 5.63
N THR A 246 1.36 -19.59 5.27
CA THR A 246 0.84 -19.57 3.88
C THR A 246 0.60 -18.16 3.35
N TRP A 247 0.40 -17.19 4.24
CA TRP A 247 0.24 -15.79 3.87
C TRP A 247 1.58 -15.11 3.85
N GLN A 248 1.81 -14.27 2.85
CA GLN A 248 3.05 -13.52 2.69
C GLN A 248 2.77 -12.04 2.92
N ASN A 249 3.61 -11.39 3.73
CA ASN A 249 3.47 -9.97 4.00
C ASN A 249 3.82 -9.17 2.75
N THR A 250 2.92 -8.31 2.29
CA THR A 250 3.21 -7.40 1.17
C THR A 250 3.81 -6.10 1.65
N VAL A 251 3.14 -5.43 2.59
CA VAL A 251 3.58 -4.17 3.17
C VAL A 251 3.15 -4.07 4.64
N GLY A 252 4.06 -3.55 5.47
CA GLY A 252 3.82 -3.16 6.84
C GLY A 252 3.99 -1.64 7.02
N PHE A 253 3.03 -1.03 7.70
CA PHE A 253 3.06 0.34 8.17
C PHE A 253 3.27 0.33 9.68
N PHE A 254 4.29 1.02 10.16
CA PHE A 254 4.65 1.04 11.58
C PHE A 254 4.37 2.41 12.16
N ALA A 255 4.00 2.44 13.43
CA ALA A 255 3.74 3.66 14.17
C ALA A 255 3.88 3.41 15.68
N ASN A 256 3.85 4.48 16.46
CA ASN A 256 3.80 4.38 17.91
C ASN A 256 2.50 3.69 18.38
N ALA A 257 2.60 2.82 19.40
CA ALA A 257 1.42 2.22 20.04
C ALA A 257 0.62 3.27 20.81
N SER A 258 -0.25 3.97 20.09
CA SER A 258 -1.26 4.86 20.67
C SER A 258 -2.66 4.36 20.34
N GLN A 259 -3.59 4.63 21.26
CA GLN A 259 -5.00 4.30 21.05
C GLN A 259 -5.58 5.00 19.82
N ALA A 260 -5.08 6.20 19.52
CA ALA A 260 -5.54 6.96 18.37
C ALA A 260 -5.07 6.37 17.04
N VAL A 261 -3.81 5.95 16.93
CA VAL A 261 -3.30 5.23 15.74
C VAL A 261 -4.04 3.91 15.55
N TYR A 262 -4.21 3.13 16.63
CA TYR A 262 -4.94 1.87 16.57
C TYR A 262 -6.39 2.08 16.11
N THR A 263 -7.08 3.08 16.67
CA THR A 263 -8.45 3.43 16.27
C THR A 263 -8.51 3.84 14.80
N ALA A 264 -7.58 4.68 14.35
CA ALA A 264 -7.53 5.12 12.97
C ALA A 264 -7.31 3.96 11.99
N TRP A 265 -6.43 3.03 12.33
CA TRP A 265 -6.16 1.83 11.53
C TRP A 265 -7.33 0.84 11.52
N VAL A 266 -7.98 0.60 12.67
CA VAL A 266 -9.20 -0.23 12.72
C VAL A 266 -10.30 0.35 11.84
N GLN A 267 -10.44 1.68 11.85
CA GLN A 267 -11.43 2.39 11.04
C GLN A 267 -10.95 2.68 9.61
N SER A 268 -9.83 2.11 9.19
CA SER A 268 -9.30 2.33 7.85
C SER A 268 -9.78 1.28 6.86
N VAL A 269 -10.08 1.75 5.66
CA VAL A 269 -10.44 1.02 4.46
C VAL A 269 -9.35 1.31 3.45
N THR A 270 -8.73 0.24 2.96
CA THR A 270 -7.57 0.26 2.06
C THR A 270 -8.00 -0.28 0.70
N PRO A 271 -8.18 0.60 -0.30
CA PRO A 271 -8.36 0.17 -1.67
C PRO A 271 -7.09 -0.54 -2.15
N VAL A 272 -7.27 -1.73 -2.70
CA VAL A 272 -6.21 -2.52 -3.33
C VAL A 272 -6.70 -2.94 -4.71
N ILE A 273 -5.92 -2.66 -5.75
CA ILE A 273 -6.23 -3.01 -7.12
C ILE A 273 -5.29 -4.14 -7.53
N GLY A 274 -5.83 -5.32 -7.77
CA GLY A 274 -5.13 -6.39 -8.47
C GLY A 274 -5.21 -6.17 -9.98
N ILE A 275 -4.12 -6.42 -10.69
CA ILE A 275 -4.00 -6.22 -12.13
C ILE A 275 -3.29 -7.43 -12.72
N TRP A 276 -4.04 -8.25 -13.46
CA TRP A 276 -3.56 -9.44 -14.17
C TRP A 276 -3.29 -9.05 -15.61
N MET A 277 -2.08 -9.29 -16.08
CA MET A 277 -1.64 -8.93 -17.43
C MET A 277 -1.01 -10.13 -18.13
N PRO A 278 -1.05 -10.20 -19.47
CA PRO A 278 -0.37 -11.26 -20.22
C PRO A 278 1.09 -11.39 -19.78
N VAL A 279 1.61 -12.61 -19.81
CA VAL A 279 3.05 -12.85 -19.55
C VAL A 279 3.88 -11.92 -20.41
N ILE A 280 4.78 -11.22 -19.75
CA ILE A 280 5.67 -10.33 -20.45
C ILE A 280 6.99 -11.06 -20.71
N GLY A 281 7.18 -11.54 -21.94
CA GLY A 281 8.38 -12.27 -22.35
C GLY A 281 8.70 -12.07 -23.83
N ASN A 282 9.99 -11.86 -24.13
CA ASN A 282 10.48 -11.78 -25.50
C ASN A 282 10.33 -13.14 -26.19
N GLY A 283 9.70 -13.13 -27.36
CA GLY A 283 9.20 -14.31 -28.04
C GLY A 283 10.20 -15.45 -28.24
N ALA A 284 9.60 -16.61 -28.52
CA ALA A 284 10.16 -17.79 -29.16
C ALA A 284 10.53 -19.02 -28.32
N ASN A 285 10.51 -19.00 -26.97
CA ASN A 285 10.87 -20.21 -26.21
C ASN A 285 9.96 -20.62 -25.04
N VAL A 286 8.85 -19.93 -24.78
CA VAL A 286 7.93 -20.39 -23.73
C VAL A 286 6.81 -21.19 -24.41
N GLY A 287 6.90 -22.52 -24.40
CA GLY A 287 5.83 -23.43 -24.77
C GLY A 287 4.60 -23.38 -23.84
N SER A 288 4.36 -22.25 -23.16
CA SER A 288 3.15 -22.01 -22.39
C SER A 288 2.00 -21.80 -23.36
N THR A 289 1.16 -22.82 -23.49
CA THR A 289 -0.06 -22.82 -24.30
C THR A 289 -1.17 -21.92 -23.74
N ILE A 290 -0.90 -21.18 -22.67
CA ILE A 290 -1.89 -20.48 -21.87
C ILE A 290 -1.36 -19.06 -21.63
N SER A 291 -2.06 -18.08 -22.19
CA SER A 291 -1.89 -16.67 -21.87
C SER A 291 -3.27 -16.04 -21.75
N ILE A 292 -3.44 -15.08 -20.84
CA ILE A 292 -4.69 -14.31 -20.80
C ILE A 292 -4.75 -13.40 -22.04
N GLY A 293 -5.91 -13.35 -22.69
CA GLY A 293 -6.07 -12.60 -23.95
C GLY A 293 -6.05 -11.08 -23.78
N SER A 294 -6.29 -10.58 -22.56
CA SER A 294 -6.30 -9.16 -22.23
C SER A 294 -5.96 -8.95 -20.76
N VAL A 295 -5.56 -7.72 -20.44
CA VAL A 295 -5.40 -7.28 -19.05
C VAL A 295 -6.78 -7.27 -18.37
N VAL A 296 -6.81 -7.68 -17.10
CA VAL A 296 -7.99 -7.61 -16.23
C VAL A 296 -7.59 -6.96 -14.92
N SER A 297 -8.44 -6.08 -14.38
CA SER A 297 -8.24 -5.47 -13.08
C SER A 297 -9.44 -5.68 -12.16
N GLN A 298 -9.14 -5.83 -10.87
CA GLN A 298 -10.16 -5.94 -9.82
C GLN A 298 -9.75 -5.10 -8.61
N LEU A 299 -10.62 -4.18 -8.25
CA LEU A 299 -10.55 -3.41 -7.03
C LEU A 299 -11.19 -4.18 -5.87
N LEU A 300 -10.53 -4.13 -4.71
CA LEU A 300 -11.03 -4.61 -3.42
C LEU A 300 -10.80 -3.57 -2.32
N CYS A 301 -11.57 -3.68 -1.24
CA CYS A 301 -11.43 -2.81 -0.07
C CYS A 301 -11.09 -3.62 1.17
N GLY A 302 -9.81 -3.59 1.55
CA GLY A 302 -9.34 -4.24 2.77
C GLY A 302 -9.66 -3.38 3.99
N HIS A 303 -10.34 -3.93 4.98
CA HIS A 303 -10.53 -3.28 6.28
C HIS A 303 -10.49 -4.31 7.40
N VAL A 304 -10.45 -3.86 8.66
CA VAL A 304 -10.61 -4.75 9.81
C VAL A 304 -12.09 -5.01 10.04
N ASN A 305 -12.48 -6.29 10.12
CA ASN A 305 -13.86 -6.70 10.44
C ASN A 305 -13.95 -7.54 11.72
N THR A 306 -12.81 -8.00 12.25
CA THR A 306 -12.74 -8.84 13.44
C THR A 306 -11.71 -8.24 14.40
N ILE A 307 -12.14 -7.89 15.62
CA ILE A 307 -11.24 -7.49 16.70
C ILE A 307 -11.12 -8.68 17.67
N LYS A 308 -9.89 -9.05 17.99
CA LYS A 308 -9.59 -10.16 18.90
C LYS A 308 -10.19 -9.88 20.28
N ARG A 309 -10.74 -10.90 20.92
CA ARG A 309 -11.19 -10.83 22.32
C ARG A 309 -10.03 -10.34 23.20
N ASP A 310 -10.32 -9.42 24.11
CA ASP A 310 -9.35 -8.77 25.01
C ASP A 310 -8.42 -7.72 24.35
N SER A 311 -8.57 -7.46 23.04
CA SER A 311 -7.97 -6.28 22.41
C SER A 311 -8.84 -5.05 22.66
N PHE A 312 -8.20 -3.88 22.59
CA PHE A 312 -8.92 -2.61 22.68
C PHE A 312 -9.91 -2.48 21.53
N THR A 313 -11.18 -2.26 21.86
CA THR A 313 -12.25 -2.04 20.88
C THR A 313 -12.50 -0.53 20.79
N PRO A 314 -12.23 0.09 19.63
CA PRO A 314 -12.56 1.50 19.45
C PRO A 314 -14.07 1.74 19.57
N ALA A 315 -14.45 2.97 19.91
CA ALA A 315 -15.84 3.38 19.80
C ALA A 315 -16.32 3.22 18.35
N ALA A 316 -17.62 2.94 18.18
CA ALA A 316 -18.23 2.86 16.86
C ALA A 316 -17.96 4.14 16.06
N ALA A 317 -17.59 3.97 14.79
CA ALA A 317 -17.40 5.09 13.89
C ALA A 317 -18.73 5.86 13.74
N PRO A 318 -18.69 7.20 13.56
CA PRO A 318 -19.90 7.97 13.29
C PRO A 318 -20.56 7.51 11.98
N SER A 319 -21.87 7.70 11.86
CA SER A 319 -22.58 7.39 10.62
C SER A 319 -22.06 8.23 9.45
N PRO A 320 -21.86 7.63 8.26
CA PRO A 320 -21.45 8.37 7.09
C PRO A 320 -22.52 9.38 6.68
N THR A 321 -22.09 10.53 6.17
CA THR A 321 -22.96 11.52 5.54
C THR A 321 -23.41 11.01 4.18
N ALA A 322 -24.68 11.21 3.84
CA ALA A 322 -25.21 10.87 2.53
C ALA A 322 -24.46 11.61 1.42
N VAL A 323 -24.08 10.87 0.37
CA VAL A 323 -23.41 11.44 -0.79
C VAL A 323 -24.44 12.15 -1.65
N LYS A 324 -24.40 13.49 -1.67
CA LYS A 324 -25.15 14.26 -2.67
C LYS A 324 -24.33 14.30 -3.95
N TYR A 325 -24.64 13.40 -4.87
CA TYR A 325 -24.03 13.43 -6.19
C TYR A 325 -24.53 14.68 -6.93
N ASN A 326 -23.62 15.58 -7.30
CA ASN A 326 -23.96 16.69 -8.18
C ASN A 326 -24.05 16.12 -9.60
N SER A 327 -25.15 15.42 -9.87
CA SER A 327 -25.46 14.81 -11.17
C SER A 327 -25.80 15.88 -12.19
N THR A 328 -24.87 16.78 -12.47
CA THR A 328 -24.84 17.54 -13.72
C THR A 328 -24.31 16.61 -14.83
N SER A 329 -24.97 15.45 -14.98
CA SER A 329 -24.82 14.69 -16.21
C SER A 329 -25.60 15.45 -17.29
N ASN A 330 -24.93 15.70 -18.40
CA ASN A 330 -25.48 16.28 -19.62
C ASN A 330 -26.79 15.57 -20.03
N ALA A 331 -27.93 16.06 -19.57
CA ALA A 331 -29.24 15.75 -20.15
C ALA A 331 -29.38 16.56 -21.45
N ASN A 332 -28.64 16.16 -22.50
CA ASN A 332 -28.91 16.63 -23.84
C ASN A 332 -29.90 15.67 -24.52
N ASN A 333 -31.04 16.25 -24.88
CA ASN A 333 -32.09 15.79 -25.80
C ASN A 333 -33.09 14.73 -25.33
N GLY A 334 -34.12 15.23 -24.65
CA GLY A 334 -35.45 14.62 -24.59
C GLY A 334 -36.49 15.68 -24.21
N ALA A 335 -36.99 16.42 -25.21
CA ALA A 335 -38.01 17.44 -25.01
C ALA A 335 -39.34 16.81 -24.54
N ALA A 336 -39.73 17.07 -23.30
CA ALA A 336 -41.12 17.01 -22.85
C ALA A 336 -41.30 17.94 -21.65
N ALA A 337 -42.23 18.90 -21.80
CA ALA A 337 -42.55 19.93 -20.85
C ALA A 337 -43.24 19.39 -19.58
N GLY A 338 -42.92 19.96 -18.41
CA GLY A 338 -43.70 19.73 -17.20
C GLY A 338 -43.07 20.17 -15.88
N SER A 339 -43.43 21.38 -15.43
CA SER A 339 -43.48 21.87 -14.04
C SER A 339 -42.23 21.80 -13.14
N SER A 340 -41.62 22.97 -12.98
CA SER A 340 -40.92 23.56 -11.84
C SER A 340 -40.96 22.83 -10.46
N SER A 341 -39.77 22.44 -9.98
CA SER A 341 -39.41 22.51 -8.56
C SER A 341 -37.93 22.87 -8.42
N SER A 342 -37.65 24.12 -8.06
CA SER A 342 -36.32 24.66 -7.79
C SER A 342 -35.79 24.12 -6.45
N GLN A 343 -34.98 23.06 -6.47
CA GLN A 343 -34.14 22.69 -5.34
C GLN A 343 -32.80 23.43 -5.46
N GLY A 344 -32.52 24.31 -4.51
CA GLY A 344 -31.34 25.18 -4.50
C GLY A 344 -30.04 24.43 -4.22
N ASP A 345 -29.02 24.75 -5.01
CA ASP A 345 -27.63 24.35 -4.81
C ASP A 345 -27.07 25.03 -3.56
N GLY A 346 -26.79 24.22 -2.54
CA GLY A 346 -26.19 24.65 -1.28
C GLY A 346 -24.67 24.84 -1.39
N GLY A 347 -24.22 25.74 -2.26
CA GLY A 347 -22.86 26.29 -2.18
C GLY A 347 -22.73 27.11 -0.89
N LEU A 348 -21.62 26.96 -0.17
CA LEU A 348 -21.33 27.80 1.00
C LEU A 348 -21.40 29.26 0.55
N SER A 349 -22.43 29.98 1.03
CA SER A 349 -22.65 31.40 0.74
C SER A 349 -21.33 32.14 0.80
N GLY A 350 -21.04 33.00 -0.18
CA GLY A 350 -19.80 33.79 -0.20
C GLY A 350 -19.55 34.56 1.11
N GLY A 351 -20.61 34.83 1.88
CA GLY A 351 -20.51 35.40 3.23
C GLY A 351 -19.84 34.50 4.27
N ALA A 352 -20.02 33.17 4.20
CA ALA A 352 -19.36 32.22 5.10
C ALA A 352 -17.86 32.13 4.82
N ILE A 353 -17.47 32.13 3.54
CA ILE A 353 -16.07 32.12 3.12
C ILE A 353 -15.40 33.45 3.50
N ALA A 354 -16.09 34.59 3.33
CA ALA A 354 -15.56 35.89 3.74
C ALA A 354 -15.31 35.98 5.27
N GLY A 355 -16.18 35.38 6.08
CA GLY A 355 -16.03 35.37 7.54
C GLY A 355 -14.76 34.65 8.02
N VAL A 356 -14.42 33.51 7.40
CA VAL A 356 -13.22 32.74 7.78
C VAL A 356 -11.94 33.50 7.45
N VAL A 357 -11.88 34.15 6.28
CA VAL A 357 -10.68 34.89 5.86
C VAL A 357 -10.38 36.06 6.82
N VAL A 358 -11.41 36.83 7.22
CA VAL A 358 -11.23 37.94 8.17
C VAL A 358 -10.80 37.43 9.54
N GLY A 359 -11.36 36.30 10.00
CA GLY A 359 -10.98 35.67 11.27
C GLY A 359 -9.51 35.26 11.31
N VAL A 360 -8.99 34.68 10.22
CA VAL A 360 -7.57 34.26 10.15
C VAL A 360 -6.63 35.47 10.15
N VAL A 361 -6.95 36.54 9.42
CA VAL A 361 -6.11 37.75 9.38
C VAL A 361 -5.99 38.39 10.78
N LEU A 362 -7.10 38.50 11.52
CA LEU A 362 -7.09 39.01 12.89
C LEU A 362 -6.36 38.07 13.85
N GLY A 363 -6.52 36.75 13.69
CA GLY A 363 -5.83 35.75 14.50
C GLY A 363 -4.30 35.80 14.35
N VAL A 364 -3.81 35.94 13.11
CA VAL A 364 -2.37 36.03 12.83
C VAL A 364 -1.77 37.32 13.39
N LEU A 365 -2.47 38.46 13.29
CA LEU A 365 -2.01 39.73 13.86
C LEU A 365 -1.91 39.68 15.39
N LEU A 366 -2.88 39.05 16.06
CA LEU A 366 -2.84 38.85 17.53
C LEU A 366 -1.67 37.96 17.96
N LEU A 367 -1.45 36.85 17.25
CA LEU A 367 -0.34 35.93 17.52
C LEU A 367 1.03 36.59 17.31
N ALA A 368 1.19 37.32 16.20
CA ALA A 368 2.42 38.06 15.91
C ALA A 368 2.68 39.14 16.98
N GLY A 369 1.66 39.88 17.40
CA GLY A 369 1.75 40.87 18.48
C GLY A 369 2.17 40.25 19.81
N LEU A 370 1.63 39.08 20.15
CA LEU A 370 1.95 38.37 21.39
C LEU A 370 3.41 37.86 21.40
N ILE A 371 3.89 37.34 20.28
CA ILE A 371 5.29 36.89 20.13
C ILE A 371 6.26 38.08 20.24
N LEU A 372 5.99 39.17 19.54
CA LEU A 372 6.82 40.38 19.60
C LEU A 372 6.82 41.00 21.01
N GLY A 373 5.68 41.01 21.69
CA GLY A 373 5.56 41.49 23.08
C GLY A 373 6.41 40.70 24.06
N LEU A 374 6.44 39.36 23.94
CA LEU A 374 7.27 38.50 24.79
C LEU A 374 8.77 38.72 24.54
N LEU A 375 9.18 38.91 23.28
CA LEU A 375 10.58 39.19 22.93
C LEU A 375 11.05 40.55 23.45
N TRP A 376 10.21 41.58 23.40
CA TRP A 376 10.51 42.90 23.97
C TRP A 376 10.64 42.87 25.50
N ARG A 377 9.76 42.13 26.19
CA ARG A 377 9.84 41.98 27.64
C ARG A 377 11.14 41.30 28.08
N LYS A 378 11.63 40.33 27.30
CA LYS A 378 12.88 39.61 27.59
C LYS A 378 14.13 40.48 27.39
N ARG A 379 14.15 41.37 26.39
CA ARG A 379 15.29 42.28 26.15
C ARG A 379 15.45 43.37 27.21
N ASN A 380 14.35 43.83 27.82
CA ASN A 380 14.42 44.88 28.86
C ASN A 380 14.87 44.37 30.23
N GLN A 381 14.79 43.06 30.50
CA GLN A 381 15.27 42.50 31.77
C GLN A 381 16.80 42.33 31.81
N GLN A 382 17.49 42.36 30.67
CA GLN A 382 18.95 42.20 30.62
C GLN A 382 19.76 43.49 30.89
N LYS A 383 19.10 44.64 31.09
CA LYS A 383 19.78 45.93 31.32
C LYS A 383 19.91 46.33 32.80
N LYS A 384 19.49 45.49 33.76
CA LYS A 384 19.52 45.83 35.20
C LYS A 384 20.52 45.04 36.06
N SER A 385 21.43 44.27 35.47
CA SER A 385 22.50 43.58 36.21
C SER A 385 23.88 44.04 35.76
N LYS A 386 24.25 45.27 36.15
CA LYS A 386 25.65 45.69 36.33
C LYS A 386 25.77 46.18 37.78
N GLY A 387 26.16 45.26 38.67
CA GLY A 387 26.62 45.60 40.02
C GLY A 387 28.13 45.90 39.98
N PRO A 388 28.64 46.71 40.93
CA PRO A 388 29.98 47.28 40.87
C PRO A 388 31.08 46.31 41.31
N GLU A 389 32.20 46.37 40.57
CA GLU A 389 33.57 46.52 41.08
C GLU A 389 33.92 45.80 42.39
N GLN A 390 34.55 44.63 42.25
CA GLN A 390 35.48 44.12 43.25
C GLN A 390 36.90 44.15 42.66
N GLU A 391 37.63 45.12 43.16
CA GLU A 391 39.08 45.30 43.16
C GLU A 391 39.80 44.00 43.58
N PHE A 392 40.62 43.45 42.69
CA PHE A 392 41.59 42.40 43.02
C PHE A 392 42.99 42.92 42.74
N ALA A 393 43.81 42.81 43.77
CA ALA A 393 45.18 43.26 43.84
C ALA A 393 46.11 42.52 42.86
N GLU A 394 46.95 43.34 42.24
CA GLU A 394 48.33 43.14 41.80
C GLU A 394 49.07 41.95 42.43
N VAL A 395 49.54 40.99 41.62
CA VAL A 395 50.77 40.22 41.88
C VAL A 395 51.52 39.99 40.56
N ASP A 396 52.79 40.35 40.66
CA ASP A 396 53.92 40.42 39.73
C ASP A 396 54.26 39.11 39.00
N GLY A 397 54.89 39.25 37.83
CA GLY A 397 55.22 38.17 36.91
C GLY A 397 56.42 37.32 37.33
N THR A 398 56.49 36.12 36.78
CA THR A 398 57.76 35.50 36.36
C THR A 398 57.50 34.26 35.50
N ASP A 399 58.31 34.15 34.46
CA ASP A 399 58.42 33.06 33.51
C ASP A 399 58.38 31.65 34.12
N LYS A 400 57.70 30.73 33.43
CA LYS A 400 58.26 29.43 33.04
C LYS A 400 57.40 28.73 32.00
N ARG A 401 57.99 28.58 30.81
CA ARG A 401 57.57 27.70 29.72
C ARG A 401 57.78 26.26 30.18
N PHE A 402 56.72 25.44 30.18
CA PHE A 402 56.83 23.99 30.29
C PHE A 402 56.16 23.35 29.07
N GLU A 403 56.98 22.63 28.31
CA GLU A 403 56.58 21.67 27.29
C GLU A 403 55.82 20.51 27.94
N LEU A 404 54.73 20.06 27.33
CA LEU A 404 54.02 18.83 27.69
C LEU A 404 54.03 17.88 26.50
N THR A 405 54.82 16.84 26.68
CA THR A 405 54.87 15.56 25.98
C THR A 405 53.51 14.83 26.04
N PRO A 406 53.09 14.08 25.01
CA PRO A 406 51.98 13.14 25.11
C PRO A 406 52.52 11.72 25.35
N GLU A 407 52.34 11.21 26.57
CA GLU A 407 52.44 9.76 26.86
C GLU A 407 51.21 9.29 27.65
N GLY A 408 50.64 8.19 27.19
CA GLY A 408 49.53 7.45 27.81
C GLY A 408 48.62 6.89 26.72
N GLY A 409 48.46 5.59 26.51
CA GLY A 409 48.85 4.42 27.27
C GLY A 409 47.91 3.31 26.82
N ILE A 410 48.31 2.51 25.82
CA ILE A 410 47.52 1.40 25.29
C ILE A 410 47.72 0.20 26.20
N LYS A 411 46.64 -0.27 26.83
CA LYS A 411 46.63 -1.53 27.59
C LYS A 411 46.73 -2.71 26.62
N GLN A 412 47.81 -3.47 26.78
CA GLN A 412 48.05 -4.78 26.14
C GLN A 412 47.19 -5.86 26.79
N LEU A 413 46.60 -6.73 25.97
CA LEU A 413 46.05 -8.03 26.36
C LEU A 413 47.07 -9.13 26.00
N PRO A 414 47.23 -10.18 26.81
CA PRO A 414 48.28 -11.17 26.62
C PRO A 414 47.94 -12.19 25.53
N ALA A 415 48.97 -12.52 24.75
CA ALA A 415 49.01 -13.57 23.75
C ALA A 415 48.98 -14.95 24.41
N ASN A 416 48.23 -15.88 23.80
CA ASN A 416 48.44 -17.31 24.01
C ASN A 416 48.60 -17.98 22.65
N GLU A 417 49.70 -18.72 22.53
CA GLU A 417 50.13 -19.46 21.36
C GLU A 417 49.19 -20.63 21.07
N ARG A 418 48.86 -20.84 19.79
CA ARG A 418 48.85 -22.20 19.24
C ARG A 418 49.03 -22.21 17.74
N GLU A 419 49.96 -23.06 17.36
CA GLU A 419 50.52 -23.32 16.05
C GLU A 419 49.51 -23.95 15.06
N GLY A 420 49.81 -23.77 13.77
CA GLY A 420 49.64 -24.83 12.78
C GLY A 420 48.80 -24.47 11.57
N GLY A 421 49.43 -24.27 10.40
CA GLY A 421 48.72 -24.44 9.12
C GLY A 421 49.21 -23.67 7.88
N LYS A 422 50.44 -23.98 7.43
CA LYS A 422 50.97 -24.01 6.03
C LYS A 422 50.75 -22.84 5.03
N PRO A 423 51.72 -22.66 4.08
CA PRO A 423 51.88 -21.45 3.28
C PRO A 423 51.12 -21.47 1.95
N GLY A 424 50.72 -20.28 1.53
CA GLY A 424 50.03 -19.99 0.27
C GLY A 424 50.87 -20.27 -0.98
N ALA A 425 50.18 -20.72 -2.02
CA ALA A 425 50.67 -20.78 -3.38
C ALA A 425 50.43 -19.43 -4.10
N PRO A 426 51.31 -19.01 -5.01
CA PRO A 426 51.17 -17.76 -5.77
C PRO A 426 50.10 -17.87 -6.86
N MET A 427 49.37 -16.78 -7.08
CA MET A 427 48.48 -16.61 -8.24
C MET A 427 49.32 -16.58 -9.52
N GLY A 428 49.12 -17.58 -10.38
CA GLY A 428 49.64 -17.62 -11.74
C GLY A 428 48.57 -17.12 -12.72
N GLU A 429 48.96 -16.16 -13.55
CA GLU A 429 48.21 -15.70 -14.72
C GLU A 429 48.01 -16.87 -15.70
N LEU A 430 46.76 -17.16 -16.07
CA LEU A 430 46.45 -18.14 -17.10
C LEU A 430 46.15 -17.43 -18.43
N ALA A 431 47.06 -17.61 -19.37
CA ALA A 431 46.93 -17.23 -20.77
C ALA A 431 45.83 -18.05 -21.48
N GLY A 432 45.28 -17.46 -22.54
CA GLY A 432 44.09 -17.89 -23.25
C GLY A 432 44.10 -19.31 -23.82
N ALA A 433 42.91 -19.90 -23.85
CA ALA A 433 42.58 -21.06 -24.64
C ALA A 433 41.25 -20.79 -25.35
N ASN A 434 41.28 -20.84 -26.69
CA ASN A 434 40.11 -20.76 -27.57
C ASN A 434 39.13 -21.90 -27.26
N PRO A 435 37.80 -21.68 -27.31
CA PRO A 435 36.86 -22.77 -27.36
C PRO A 435 36.90 -23.46 -28.74
N PRO A 436 36.80 -24.80 -28.81
CA PRO A 436 36.69 -25.52 -30.07
C PRO A 436 35.32 -25.30 -30.71
N GLU A 437 35.34 -24.97 -32.00
CA GLU A 437 34.20 -25.03 -32.90
C GLU A 437 33.64 -26.46 -32.92
N LEU A 438 32.36 -26.61 -32.59
CA LEU A 438 31.63 -27.85 -32.77
C LEU A 438 30.92 -27.80 -34.12
N GLU A 439 31.52 -28.51 -35.07
CA GLU A 439 31.00 -28.77 -36.41
C GLU A 439 29.68 -29.55 -36.36
N GLY A 440 28.83 -29.25 -37.34
CA GLY A 440 27.44 -29.68 -37.37
C GLY A 440 27.21 -31.17 -37.56
N GLU A 441 26.14 -31.65 -36.92
CA GLU A 441 25.54 -32.93 -37.23
C GLU A 441 24.21 -32.72 -37.96
N LYS A 442 24.18 -33.23 -39.18
CA LYS A 442 23.01 -33.25 -40.07
C LYS A 442 22.01 -34.29 -39.57
N ALA A 443 20.84 -33.86 -39.10
CA ALA A 443 19.69 -34.73 -38.91
C ALA A 443 18.66 -34.52 -40.04
N GLN A 444 18.91 -35.28 -41.11
CA GLN A 444 17.94 -36.11 -41.84
C GLN A 444 16.47 -35.65 -41.95
N VAL A 445 16.16 -35.18 -43.15
CA VAL A 445 14.85 -35.26 -43.83
C VAL A 445 14.32 -36.71 -43.80
N ARG A 446 13.02 -36.88 -43.50
CA ARG A 446 12.02 -37.70 -44.25
C ARG A 446 10.96 -38.29 -43.32
N GLY A 447 9.71 -37.94 -43.56
CA GLY A 447 8.54 -38.55 -42.91
C GLY A 447 7.27 -37.79 -43.23
N GLU A 448 6.88 -37.80 -44.51
CA GLU A 448 5.50 -37.52 -44.90
C GLU A 448 4.59 -38.62 -44.31
N LEU A 449 3.47 -38.22 -43.71
CA LEU A 449 2.32 -39.10 -43.61
C LEU A 449 1.05 -38.27 -43.79
N GLU A 450 0.35 -38.62 -44.87
CA GLU A 450 -1.08 -38.37 -45.11
C GLU A 450 -1.90 -38.55 -43.82
N GLY A 451 -2.93 -37.77 -43.53
CA GLY A 451 -3.96 -37.28 -44.43
C GLY A 451 -5.27 -37.99 -44.08
N ASP A 452 -6.29 -37.19 -43.79
CA ASP A 452 -7.72 -37.51 -43.83
C ASP A 452 -8.35 -38.19 -42.60
N HIS A 453 -8.91 -37.39 -41.69
CA HIS A 453 -10.09 -37.76 -40.91
C HIS A 453 -11.12 -36.61 -40.98
N ARG A 454 -12.04 -36.73 -41.95
CA ARG A 454 -13.29 -35.97 -42.00
C ARG A 454 -14.19 -36.37 -40.84
N GLN A 455 -14.52 -35.44 -39.95
CA GLN A 455 -15.68 -35.58 -39.08
C GLN A 455 -16.95 -35.22 -39.85
N PRO A 456 -18.03 -36.02 -39.77
CA PRO A 456 -19.33 -35.64 -40.31
C PRO A 456 -19.99 -34.53 -39.47
N PRO A 457 -20.87 -33.72 -40.08
CA PRO A 457 -21.55 -32.63 -39.38
C PRO A 457 -22.50 -33.17 -38.30
N VAL A 458 -22.44 -32.53 -37.14
CA VAL A 458 -23.39 -32.71 -36.04
C VAL A 458 -24.72 -32.10 -36.44
N GLU A 459 -25.77 -32.90 -36.54
CA GLU A 459 -27.14 -32.43 -36.72
C GLU A 459 -27.68 -31.83 -35.41
N LEU A 460 -28.20 -30.61 -35.50
CA LEU A 460 -28.94 -29.94 -34.43
C LEU A 460 -30.37 -30.50 -34.35
N PRO A 461 -30.85 -30.94 -33.17
CA PRO A 461 -32.24 -31.35 -33.00
C PRO A 461 -33.18 -30.14 -33.13
N GLY A 462 -34.19 -30.32 -33.99
CA GLY A 462 -35.12 -29.31 -34.46
C GLY A 462 -36.02 -28.69 -33.40
N SER A 463 -36.39 -27.44 -33.67
CA SER A 463 -37.48 -26.70 -33.06
C SER A 463 -38.83 -27.25 -33.52
N SER A 464 -39.68 -27.63 -32.57
CA SER A 464 -41.11 -27.85 -32.81
C SER A 464 -41.87 -26.52 -32.73
N PRO A 465 -42.73 -26.19 -33.72
CA PRO A 465 -43.78 -25.20 -33.55
C PRO A 465 -45.13 -25.88 -33.20
N ASP A 466 -46.06 -25.03 -32.75
CA ASP A 466 -47.49 -25.28 -32.48
C ASP A 466 -47.79 -25.95 -31.12
N GLU A 467 -48.72 -25.46 -30.30
CA GLU A 467 -50.13 -25.27 -30.67
C GLU A 467 -50.85 -24.26 -29.77
N LYS A 468 -51.71 -23.44 -30.40
CA LYS A 468 -52.71 -22.58 -29.76
C LYS A 468 -53.84 -23.43 -29.17
N ARG A 469 -54.23 -23.15 -27.92
CA ARG A 469 -55.63 -22.94 -27.56
C ARG A 469 -55.79 -22.07 -26.32
#